data_AF-K1RKJ1-F1
#
_entry.id   AF-K1RKJ1-F1
#
_cell.length_a   1.000
_cell.length_b   1.000
_cell.length_c   1.000
_cell.angle_alpha   90.00
_cell.angle_beta   90.00
_cell.angle_gamma   90.00
#
_symmetry.space_group_name_H-M   'P 1'
#
loop_
_entity.id
_entity.type
_entity.pdbx_description
1 polymer ?
#
loop_
_entity_poly.entity_id
_entity_poly.type
_entity_poly.pdbx_seq_one_letter_code
_entity_poly.pdbx_strand_id
1 'polypeptide(L)'
;VSSQIDSRTIIDTAGAEKLLGNGDLLFYPVGIAKPQRIQGCFLSDKEVETVVDFIKKQEKSSYDDEVMNEIERQAAMEKKKNGGAVSDGDDSDGETDEMVPKAIEVVVDAQMASTTLLQRKLKLGYARAARIIDTLEERNIIGPYEGSKPRKVLVTKQQWYEMNALAQGGAAKDYTASDEKNDDTEIPE
;
A
#
# COMPACT_ATOMS: atom_id res chain seq x y z
N VAL A 1 -28.72 -12.40 22.83
CA VAL A 1 -29.03 -13.27 21.66
C VAL A 1 -30.44 -12.98 21.19
N SER A 2 -30.68 -12.99 19.88
CA SER A 2 -31.91 -12.46 19.28
C SER A 2 -33.00 -13.51 19.06
N SER A 3 -32.65 -14.78 18.94
CA SER A 3 -33.61 -15.84 18.64
C SER A 3 -33.38 -17.11 19.45
N GLN A 4 -34.41 -17.96 19.49
CA GLN A 4 -34.31 -19.30 20.06
C GLN A 4 -33.29 -20.18 19.29
N ILE A 5 -33.11 -19.93 17.99
CA ILE A 5 -32.11 -20.62 17.17
C ILE A 5 -30.71 -20.26 17.68
N ASP A 6 -30.42 -18.97 17.85
CA ASP A 6 -29.13 -18.49 18.37
C ASP A 6 -28.83 -19.07 19.76
N SER A 7 -29.86 -19.17 20.61
CA SER A 7 -29.73 -19.75 21.94
C SER A 7 -29.32 -21.22 21.87
N ARG A 8 -29.96 -22.01 21.01
CA ARG A 8 -29.56 -23.41 20.79
C ARG A 8 -28.19 -23.52 20.14
N THR A 9 -27.81 -22.60 19.27
CA THR A 9 -26.46 -22.61 18.66
C THR A 9 -25.35 -22.43 19.69
N ILE A 10 -25.59 -21.65 20.75
CA ILE A 10 -24.54 -21.31 21.73
C ILE A 10 -24.54 -22.24 22.94
N ILE A 11 -25.72 -22.59 23.48
CA ILE A 11 -25.85 -23.38 24.73
C ILE A 11 -26.68 -24.65 24.56
N ASP A 12 -26.93 -25.08 23.32
CA ASP A 12 -27.72 -26.28 22.95
C ASP A 12 -29.16 -26.31 23.49
N THR A 13 -29.60 -25.21 24.10
CA THR A 13 -30.87 -25.11 24.81
C THR A 13 -31.54 -23.76 24.53
N ALA A 14 -32.87 -23.72 24.59
CA ALA A 14 -33.63 -22.47 24.51
C ALA A 14 -33.65 -21.73 25.86
N GLY A 15 -33.75 -20.40 25.84
CA GLY A 15 -33.94 -19.58 27.02
C GLY A 15 -33.05 -18.34 27.08
N ALA A 16 -31.92 -18.33 26.37
CA ALA A 16 -31.04 -17.16 26.34
C ALA A 16 -31.69 -15.97 25.59
N GLU A 17 -32.65 -16.21 24.70
CA GLU A 17 -33.44 -15.17 24.03
C GLU A 17 -34.37 -14.40 24.97
N LYS A 18 -34.58 -14.90 26.19
CA LYS A 18 -35.45 -14.30 27.22
C LYS A 18 -34.67 -13.54 28.30
N LEU A 19 -33.36 -13.43 28.15
CA LEU A 19 -32.52 -12.67 29.08
C LEU A 19 -32.83 -11.18 28.97
N LEU A 20 -32.72 -10.47 30.10
CA LEU A 20 -33.08 -9.06 30.21
C LEU A 20 -31.98 -8.12 29.67
N GLY A 21 -30.79 -8.65 29.38
CA GLY A 21 -29.61 -7.86 29.06
C GLY A 21 -28.91 -7.33 30.30
N ASN A 22 -28.04 -6.31 30.14
CA ASN A 22 -27.33 -5.65 31.25
C ASN A 22 -26.61 -6.60 32.22
N GLY A 23 -25.98 -7.64 31.68
CA GLY A 23 -25.26 -8.66 32.46
C GLY A 23 -26.07 -9.89 32.85
N ASP A 24 -27.38 -9.95 32.58
CA ASP A 24 -28.16 -11.18 32.79
C ASP A 24 -27.73 -12.26 31.79
N LEU A 25 -27.31 -13.43 32.30
CA LEU A 25 -26.72 -14.51 31.51
C LEU A 25 -27.15 -15.90 31.98
N LEU A 26 -27.05 -16.88 31.07
CA LEU A 26 -27.15 -18.31 31.39
C LEU A 26 -25.75 -18.92 31.39
N PHE A 27 -25.34 -19.47 32.52
CA PHE A 27 -24.09 -20.19 32.69
C PHE A 27 -24.35 -21.70 32.62
N TYR A 28 -23.67 -22.39 31.71
CA TYR A 28 -23.85 -23.83 31.50
C TYR A 28 -22.52 -24.58 31.66
N PRO A 29 -22.16 -24.97 32.90
CA PRO A 29 -20.93 -25.71 33.16
C PRO A 29 -21.08 -27.18 32.74
N VAL A 30 -19.93 -27.79 32.42
CA VAL A 30 -19.87 -29.22 32.10
C VAL A 30 -20.34 -30.05 33.29
N GLY A 31 -21.22 -31.02 33.03
CA GLY A 31 -21.71 -31.97 34.04
C GLY A 31 -23.01 -31.58 34.74
N ILE A 32 -23.60 -30.42 34.43
CA ILE A 32 -24.94 -30.05 34.89
C ILE A 32 -25.94 -30.22 33.74
N ALA A 33 -27.16 -30.65 34.05
CA ALA A 33 -28.18 -30.93 33.03
C ALA A 33 -28.95 -29.69 32.53
N LYS A 34 -28.87 -28.55 33.25
CA LYS A 34 -29.58 -27.31 32.92
C LYS A 34 -28.69 -26.09 33.17
N PRO A 35 -28.73 -25.07 32.29
CA PRO A 35 -28.07 -23.79 32.54
C PRO A 35 -28.61 -23.09 33.79
N GLN A 36 -27.71 -22.46 34.54
CA GLN A 36 -28.04 -21.62 35.69
C GLN A 36 -28.12 -20.16 35.26
N ARG A 37 -29.14 -19.44 35.72
CA ARG A 37 -29.25 -18.00 35.47
C ARG A 37 -28.41 -17.23 36.48
N ILE A 38 -27.55 -16.34 35.99
CA ILE A 38 -26.60 -15.55 36.77
C ILE A 38 -26.68 -14.09 36.32
N GLN A 39 -26.47 -13.18 37.26
CA GLN A 39 -26.28 -11.76 36.95
C GLN A 39 -24.79 -11.45 36.96
N GLY A 40 -24.24 -11.09 35.80
CA GLY A 40 -22.87 -10.60 35.66
C GLY A 40 -22.66 -9.30 36.43
N CYS A 41 -21.49 -9.15 37.03
CA CYS A 41 -21.09 -7.91 37.68
C CYS A 41 -20.87 -6.82 36.63
N PHE A 42 -21.34 -5.61 36.92
CA PHE A 42 -20.99 -4.44 36.14
C PHE A 42 -19.61 -3.94 36.57
N LEU A 43 -18.73 -3.73 35.61
CA LEU A 43 -17.43 -3.11 35.78
C LEU A 43 -17.37 -1.90 34.86
N SER A 44 -17.05 -0.75 35.43
CA SER A 44 -16.84 0.46 34.65
C SER A 44 -15.44 0.49 34.04
N ASP A 45 -15.30 1.18 32.91
CA ASP A 45 -14.02 1.33 32.22
C ASP A 45 -12.93 1.89 33.15
N LYS A 46 -13.31 2.80 34.07
CA LYS A 46 -12.40 3.38 35.07
C LYS A 46 -11.84 2.35 36.05
N GLU A 47 -12.68 1.40 36.48
CA GLU A 47 -12.24 0.32 37.38
C GLU A 47 -11.26 -0.61 36.65
N VAL A 48 -11.55 -0.92 35.38
CA VAL A 48 -10.66 -1.72 34.53
C VAL A 48 -9.30 -1.02 34.36
N GLU A 49 -9.29 0.26 33.99
CA GLU A 49 -8.07 1.06 33.85
C GLU A 49 -7.24 1.07 35.14
N THR A 50 -7.89 1.30 36.28
CA THR A 50 -7.23 1.34 37.59
C THR A 50 -6.52 0.02 37.91
N VAL A 51 -7.19 -1.12 37.65
CA VAL A 51 -6.63 -2.46 37.89
C VAL A 51 -5.50 -2.75 36.90
N VAL A 52 -5.68 -2.43 35.62
CA VAL A 52 -4.66 -2.63 34.59
C VAL A 52 -3.40 -1.82 34.90
N ASP A 53 -3.54 -0.56 35.30
CA ASP A 53 -2.41 0.30 35.68
C ASP A 53 -1.69 -0.20 36.93
N PHE A 54 -2.44 -0.75 37.89
CA PHE A 54 -1.85 -1.38 39.06
C PHE A 54 -1.01 -2.61 38.69
N ILE A 55 -1.47 -3.44 37.76
CA ILE A 55 -0.73 -4.63 37.28
C ILE A 55 0.50 -4.21 36.47
N LYS A 56 0.37 -3.25 35.54
CA LYS A 56 1.48 -2.75 34.72
C LYS A 56 2.64 -2.15 35.53
N LYS A 57 2.37 -1.64 36.73
CA LYS A 57 3.39 -1.11 37.65
C LYS A 57 4.23 -2.22 38.32
N GLN A 58 3.70 -3.43 38.41
CA GLN A 58 4.38 -4.53 39.11
C GLN A 58 5.37 -5.27 38.22
N GLU A 59 5.09 -5.38 36.92
CA GLU A 59 5.93 -6.13 36.00
C GLU A 59 5.93 -5.49 34.61
N LYS A 60 7.09 -5.54 33.94
CA LYS A 60 7.21 -5.13 32.54
C LYS A 60 6.74 -6.30 31.67
N SER A 61 5.77 -6.04 30.80
CA SER A 61 5.27 -7.04 29.86
C SER A 61 6.40 -7.62 29.01
N SER A 62 6.55 -8.94 29.05
CA SER A 62 7.40 -9.70 28.12
C SER A 62 6.49 -10.34 27.09
N TYR A 63 6.58 -9.87 25.85
CA TYR A 63 5.86 -10.46 24.72
C TYR A 63 6.79 -11.44 24.00
N ASP A 64 6.21 -12.48 23.40
CA ASP A 64 6.94 -13.40 22.56
C ASP A 64 7.05 -12.81 21.14
N ASP A 65 8.28 -12.53 20.71
CA ASP A 65 8.57 -11.91 19.42
C ASP A 65 8.12 -12.78 18.24
N GLU A 66 8.14 -14.11 18.36
CA GLU A 66 7.68 -15.01 17.29
C GLU A 66 6.16 -14.90 17.10
N VAL A 67 5.42 -14.83 18.21
CA VAL A 67 3.97 -14.64 18.18
C VAL A 67 3.60 -13.26 17.62
N MET A 68 4.34 -12.22 18.01
CA MET A 68 4.12 -10.87 17.48
C MET A 68 4.36 -10.79 15.97
N ASN A 69 5.45 -11.40 15.48
CA ASN A 69 5.77 -11.43 14.05
C ASN A 69 4.71 -12.20 13.24
N GLU A 70 4.16 -13.29 13.77
CA GLU A 70 3.10 -14.05 13.08
C GLU A 70 1.77 -13.30 13.07
N ILE A 71 1.42 -12.57 14.14
CA ILE A 71 0.23 -11.69 14.15
C ILE A 71 0.37 -10.59 13.09
N GLU A 72 1.54 -9.95 12.99
CA GLU A 72 1.79 -8.92 11.97
C GLU A 72 1.71 -9.48 10.55
N ARG A 73 2.26 -10.67 10.33
CA ARG A 73 2.18 -11.38 9.04
C ARG A 73 0.74 -11.71 8.66
N GLN A 74 -0.06 -12.20 9.59
CA GLN A 74 -1.49 -12.52 9.34
C GLN A 74 -2.30 -11.25 9.08
N ALA A 75 -2.06 -10.17 9.83
CA ALA A 75 -2.70 -8.88 9.60
C ALA A 75 -2.35 -8.30 8.22
N ALA A 76 -1.12 -8.48 7.74
CA ALA A 76 -0.72 -8.09 6.38
C ALA A 76 -1.41 -8.93 5.30
N MET A 77 -1.59 -10.24 5.54
CA MET A 77 -2.31 -11.13 4.62
C MET A 77 -3.82 -10.83 4.58
N GLU A 78 -4.46 -10.54 5.71
CA GLU A 78 -5.88 -10.18 5.77
C GLU A 78 -6.17 -8.84 5.11
N LYS A 79 -5.27 -7.85 5.22
CA LYS A 79 -5.35 -6.60 4.45
C LYS A 79 -5.26 -6.85 2.94
N LYS A 80 -4.40 -7.77 2.50
CA LYS A 80 -4.34 -8.20 1.08
C LYS A 80 -5.60 -8.97 0.64
N LYS A 81 -6.31 -9.64 1.54
CA LYS A 81 -7.51 -10.46 1.23
C LYS A 81 -8.83 -9.68 1.25
N ASN A 82 -8.97 -8.69 2.15
CA ASN A 82 -10.17 -7.86 2.28
C ASN A 82 -10.13 -6.57 1.43
N GLY A 83 -9.04 -6.32 0.69
CA GLY A 83 -8.91 -5.24 -0.30
C GLY A 83 -9.58 -5.51 -1.65
N GLY A 84 -10.59 -6.39 -1.70
CA GLY A 84 -11.34 -6.73 -2.91
C GLY A 84 -12.63 -5.92 -3.02
N ALA A 85 -12.64 -4.95 -3.95
CA ALA A 85 -13.77 -4.10 -4.37
C ALA A 85 -14.11 -2.91 -3.44
N VAL A 86 -13.51 -1.74 -3.71
CA VAL A 86 -14.04 -0.67 -4.60
C VAL A 86 -12.91 0.37 -4.77
N SER A 87 -12.52 0.64 -6.03
CA SER A 87 -11.89 1.86 -6.61
C SER A 87 -11.29 2.86 -5.60
N ASP A 88 -9.99 3.14 -5.56
CA ASP A 88 -9.12 3.75 -6.59
C ASP A 88 -7.66 3.62 -6.07
N GLY A 89 -6.68 3.61 -6.98
CA GLY A 89 -5.33 3.06 -6.76
C GLY A 89 -4.45 3.63 -5.62
N ASP A 90 -3.29 2.96 -5.47
CA ASP A 90 -2.23 3.07 -4.43
C ASP A 90 -2.51 2.21 -3.18
N ASP A 91 -1.62 1.37 -2.64
CA ASP A 91 -0.16 1.32 -2.67
C ASP A 91 0.29 -0.07 -2.13
N SER A 92 1.59 -0.35 -2.26
CA SER A 92 2.38 -1.47 -1.70
C SER A 92 2.55 -2.73 -2.57
N ASP A 93 3.58 -2.73 -3.40
CA ASP A 93 4.81 -3.38 -2.97
C ASP A 93 6.02 -2.58 -3.48
N GLY A 94 7.01 -2.41 -2.61
CA GLY A 94 8.25 -1.74 -2.98
C GLY A 94 9.03 -2.56 -4.01
N GLU A 95 9.36 -1.93 -5.14
CA GLU A 95 10.74 -1.94 -5.67
C GLU A 95 10.94 -0.96 -6.84
N THR A 96 9.90 -0.51 -7.51
CA THR A 96 9.93 0.64 -8.43
C THR A 96 8.49 1.02 -8.67
N ASP A 97 8.08 2.27 -8.42
CA ASP A 97 6.72 2.70 -8.79
C ASP A 97 6.53 2.37 -10.28
N GLU A 98 5.60 1.46 -10.60
CA GLU A 98 5.35 0.94 -11.95
C GLU A 98 5.07 2.05 -12.97
N MET A 99 4.72 3.25 -12.48
CA MET A 99 4.44 4.43 -13.29
C MET A 99 5.70 5.26 -13.61
N VAL A 100 6.86 4.95 -13.02
CA VAL A 100 8.13 5.64 -13.28
C VAL A 100 8.55 5.54 -14.75
N PRO A 101 8.57 4.37 -15.42
CA PRO A 101 8.89 4.29 -16.85
C PRO A 101 7.98 5.16 -17.73
N LYS A 102 6.67 5.15 -17.44
CA LYS A 102 5.68 5.98 -18.16
C LYS A 102 5.85 7.47 -17.87
N ALA A 103 6.25 7.84 -16.65
CA ALA A 103 6.54 9.22 -16.30
C ALA A 103 7.77 9.75 -17.03
N ILE A 104 8.79 8.91 -17.26
CA ILE A 104 9.97 9.27 -18.04
C ILE A 104 9.57 9.61 -19.48
N GLU A 105 8.76 8.78 -20.12
CA GLU A 105 8.27 9.04 -21.47
C GLU A 105 7.54 10.38 -21.57
N VAL A 106 6.63 10.65 -20.63
CA VAL A 106 5.87 11.91 -20.59
C VAL A 106 6.78 13.12 -20.39
N VAL A 107 7.78 13.02 -19.52
CA VAL A 107 8.72 14.10 -19.21
C VAL A 107 9.66 14.36 -20.38
N VAL A 108 10.18 13.30 -21.02
CA VAL A 108 11.05 13.38 -22.19
C VAL A 108 10.29 13.94 -23.40
N ASP A 109 9.03 13.55 -23.60
CA ASP A 109 8.20 14.12 -24.68
C ASP A 109 7.86 15.60 -24.43
N ALA A 110 7.61 15.98 -23.16
CA ALA A 110 7.28 17.35 -22.79
C ALA A 110 8.50 18.28 -22.64
N GLN A 111 9.72 17.72 -22.59
CA GLN A 111 10.99 18.42 -22.31
C GLN A 111 10.99 19.27 -21.02
N MET A 112 10.03 19.02 -20.14
CA MET A 112 9.83 19.73 -18.87
C MET A 112 9.23 18.76 -17.85
N ALA A 113 9.70 18.82 -16.61
CA ALA A 113 9.17 18.01 -15.52
C ALA A 113 8.49 18.87 -14.44
N SER A 114 7.22 18.60 -14.16
CA SER A 114 6.51 19.15 -13.01
C SER A 114 5.52 18.13 -12.43
N THR A 115 5.24 18.27 -11.14
CA THR A 115 4.25 17.42 -10.45
C THR A 115 2.88 17.52 -11.11
N THR A 116 2.45 18.74 -11.46
CA THR A 116 1.16 19.00 -12.14
C THR A 116 1.07 18.39 -13.53
N LEU A 117 2.18 18.30 -14.27
CA LEU A 117 2.24 17.64 -15.57
C LEU A 117 1.94 16.13 -15.41
N LEU A 118 2.59 15.48 -14.46
CA LEU A 118 2.39 14.05 -14.19
C LEU A 118 1.00 13.76 -13.64
N GLN A 119 0.46 14.60 -12.76
CA GLN A 119 -0.93 14.48 -12.28
C GLN A 119 -1.93 14.47 -13.43
N ARG A 120 -1.80 15.39 -14.39
CA ARG A 120 -2.74 15.52 -15.52
C ARG A 120 -2.57 14.41 -16.56
N LYS A 121 -1.34 14.01 -16.85
CA LYS A 121 -1.03 13.03 -17.92
C LYS A 121 -1.22 11.59 -17.47
N LEU A 122 -0.89 11.29 -16.22
CA LEU A 122 -0.93 9.93 -15.67
C LEU A 122 -2.05 9.73 -14.64
N LYS A 123 -2.92 10.73 -14.43
CA LYS A 123 -4.03 10.70 -13.45
C LYS A 123 -3.56 10.34 -12.03
N LEU A 124 -2.39 10.83 -11.66
CA LEU A 124 -1.75 10.56 -10.37
C LEU A 124 -2.21 11.52 -9.28
N GLY A 125 -2.30 11.04 -8.05
CA GLY A 125 -2.41 11.89 -6.86
C GLY A 125 -1.16 12.75 -6.64
N TYR A 126 -1.30 13.89 -5.96
CA TYR A 126 -0.20 14.86 -5.76
C TYR A 126 1.03 14.23 -5.09
N ALA A 127 0.82 13.50 -3.99
CA ALA A 127 1.90 12.87 -3.24
C ALA A 127 2.68 11.84 -4.08
N ARG A 128 1.99 11.06 -4.93
CA ARG A 128 2.61 10.09 -5.82
C ARG A 128 3.37 10.76 -6.96
N ALA A 129 2.78 11.79 -7.57
CA ALA A 129 3.47 12.58 -8.60
C ALA A 129 4.74 13.25 -8.07
N ALA A 130 4.74 13.73 -6.81
CA ALA A 130 5.93 14.28 -6.16
C ALA A 130 7.02 13.20 -5.96
N ARG A 131 6.67 12.04 -5.38
CA ARG A 131 7.59 10.89 -5.21
C ARG A 131 8.24 10.47 -6.53
N ILE A 132 7.46 10.41 -7.61
CA ILE A 132 7.98 10.06 -8.94
C ILE A 132 8.96 11.13 -9.44
N ILE A 133 8.67 12.42 -9.28
CA ILE A 133 9.60 13.50 -9.66
C ILE A 133 10.93 13.37 -8.91
N ASP A 134 10.90 13.08 -7.62
CA ASP A 134 12.12 12.90 -6.82
C ASP A 134 12.91 11.65 -7.27
N THR A 135 12.20 10.55 -7.59
CA THR A 135 12.81 9.33 -8.16
C THR A 135 13.48 9.59 -9.52
N LEU A 136 12.90 10.48 -10.34
CA LEU A 136 13.48 10.87 -11.62
C LEU A 136 14.73 11.74 -11.46
N GLU A 137 14.81 12.54 -10.40
CA GLU A 137 15.99 13.32 -10.02
C GLU A 137 17.11 12.39 -9.54
N GLU A 138 16.81 11.44 -8.66
CA GLU A 138 17.77 10.42 -8.20
C GLU A 138 18.37 9.60 -9.35
N ARG A 139 17.57 9.33 -10.40
CA ARG A 139 18.01 8.63 -11.61
C ARG A 139 18.72 9.54 -12.62
N ASN A 140 18.99 10.81 -12.30
CA ASN A 140 19.61 11.82 -13.18
C ASN A 140 18.86 12.04 -14.52
N ILE A 141 17.55 11.79 -14.56
CA ILE A 141 16.72 12.00 -15.75
C ILE A 141 16.29 13.47 -15.84
N ILE A 142 16.07 14.09 -14.69
CA ILE A 142 15.71 15.51 -14.56
C ILE A 142 16.74 16.24 -13.72
N GLY A 143 16.87 17.55 -13.96
CA GLY A 143 17.77 18.44 -13.24
C GLY A 143 17.28 18.82 -11.84
N PRO A 144 18.14 19.52 -11.07
CA PRO A 144 17.86 19.92 -9.71
C PRO A 144 16.66 20.86 -9.61
N TYR A 145 16.09 20.95 -8.42
CA TYR A 145 14.95 21.81 -8.14
C TYR A 145 15.27 23.30 -8.40
N GLU A 146 14.71 23.86 -9.47
CA GLU A 146 14.84 25.29 -9.84
C GLU A 146 13.68 26.15 -9.27
N GLY A 147 13.20 25.85 -8.06
CA GLY A 147 12.15 26.65 -7.40
C GLY A 147 10.77 26.52 -8.10
N SER A 148 10.18 27.65 -8.50
CA SER A 148 8.84 27.69 -9.13
C SER A 148 8.82 27.31 -10.62
N LYS A 149 9.98 27.00 -11.23
CA LYS A 149 10.07 26.64 -12.65
C LYS A 149 10.07 25.12 -12.84
N PRO A 150 9.49 24.61 -13.94
CA PRO A 150 9.57 23.19 -14.25
C PRO A 150 11.03 22.76 -14.40
N ARG A 151 11.37 21.59 -13.83
CA ARG A 151 12.73 21.05 -13.86
C ARG A 151 13.10 20.69 -15.31
N LYS A 152 14.35 20.99 -15.70
CA LYS A 152 14.87 20.67 -17.03
C LYS A 152 15.10 19.17 -17.15
N VAL A 153 14.86 18.63 -18.34
CA VAL A 153 15.10 17.21 -18.64
C VAL A 153 16.53 17.06 -19.15
N LEU A 154 17.29 16.14 -18.58
CA LEU A 154 18.70 15.92 -18.91
C LEU A 154 18.89 14.85 -20.00
N VAL A 155 17.88 14.00 -20.20
CA VAL A 155 17.91 12.89 -21.15
C VAL A 155 17.10 13.25 -22.40
N THR A 156 17.72 13.07 -23.57
CA THR A 156 17.02 13.25 -24.85
C THR A 156 16.21 12.01 -25.21
N LYS A 157 15.21 12.20 -26.08
CA LYS A 157 14.34 11.10 -26.56
C LYS A 157 15.13 9.95 -27.18
N GLN A 158 16.19 10.25 -27.92
CA GLN A 158 17.08 9.24 -28.52
C GLN A 158 17.84 8.45 -27.44
N GLN A 159 18.44 9.12 -26.46
CA GLN A 159 19.16 8.49 -25.36
C GLN A 159 18.24 7.61 -24.48
N TRP A 160 16.99 8.01 -24.27
CA TRP A 160 16.02 7.19 -23.54
C TRP A 160 15.67 5.90 -24.29
N TYR A 161 15.45 5.97 -25.61
CA TYR A 161 15.20 4.79 -26.42
C TYR A 161 16.40 3.84 -26.47
N GLU A 162 17.63 4.37 -26.54
CA GLU A 162 18.86 3.57 -26.46
C GLU A 162 19.00 2.88 -25.09
N MET A 163 18.71 3.59 -24.00
CA MET A 163 18.75 3.05 -22.63
C MET A 163 17.71 1.94 -22.42
N ASN A 164 16.49 2.09 -22.98
CA ASN A 164 15.45 1.08 -22.92
C ASN A 164 15.75 -0.12 -23.84
N ALA A 165 16.36 0.11 -25.01
CA ALA A 165 16.76 -0.94 -25.95
C ALA A 165 17.91 -1.81 -25.39
N LEU A 166 18.85 -1.21 -24.66
CA LEU A 166 19.95 -1.91 -23.99
C LEU A 166 19.45 -2.75 -22.79
N ALA A 167 18.45 -2.26 -22.06
CA ALA A 167 17.88 -2.96 -20.91
C ALA A 167 17.04 -4.20 -21.28
N GLN A 168 16.51 -4.29 -22.51
CA GLN A 168 15.66 -5.39 -22.95
C GLN A 168 16.40 -6.49 -23.75
N GLY A 169 17.70 -6.36 -24.02
CA GLY A 169 18.52 -7.44 -24.57
C GLY A 169 18.08 -7.97 -25.94
N GLY A 170 18.53 -7.31 -27.01
CA GLY A 170 18.81 -7.99 -28.28
C GLY A 170 17.70 -8.03 -29.33
N ALA A 171 17.48 -6.91 -30.02
CA ALA A 171 17.10 -6.93 -31.43
C ALA A 171 17.68 -5.69 -32.11
N ALA A 172 18.86 -5.85 -32.72
CA ALA A 172 19.39 -4.86 -33.63
C ALA A 172 18.35 -4.57 -34.74
N LYS A 173 17.95 -3.31 -34.87
CA LYS A 173 17.56 -2.76 -36.16
C LYS A 173 18.51 -1.63 -36.43
N ASP A 174 19.44 -1.91 -37.35
CA ASP A 174 20.35 -0.96 -37.95
C ASP A 174 19.57 0.27 -38.41
N TYR A 175 19.85 1.39 -37.76
CA TYR A 175 19.69 2.71 -38.34
C TYR A 175 21.09 3.31 -38.38
N THR A 176 21.83 3.02 -39.44
CA THR A 176 23.06 3.74 -39.75
C THR A 176 22.70 5.21 -39.94
N ALA A 177 23.32 6.04 -39.11
CA ALA A 177 23.18 7.48 -39.12
C ALA A 177 23.68 8.09 -40.44
N SER A 178 22.93 9.11 -40.87
CA SER A 178 23.35 10.30 -41.64
C SER A 178 24.76 10.31 -42.24
N ASP A 179 24.82 10.49 -43.55
CA ASP A 179 25.90 11.27 -44.16
C ASP A 179 25.31 12.57 -44.72
N GLU A 180 25.38 13.64 -43.92
CA GLU A 180 25.56 14.98 -44.46
C GLU A 180 27.07 15.20 -44.65
N LYS A 181 27.50 15.44 -45.89
CA LYS A 181 28.28 16.64 -46.26
C LYS A 181 28.56 16.71 -47.76
N ASN A 182 28.43 17.95 -48.24
CA ASN A 182 28.72 18.42 -49.59
C ASN A 182 30.19 18.28 -50.00
N ASP A 183 30.35 18.29 -51.32
CA ASP A 183 31.24 19.13 -52.12
C ASP A 183 32.43 18.48 -52.86
N ASP A 184 32.49 18.86 -54.14
CA ASP A 184 33.66 19.02 -55.01
C ASP A 184 34.40 17.84 -55.70
N THR A 185 34.17 17.81 -57.03
CA THR A 185 35.13 17.79 -58.15
C THR A 185 36.31 16.79 -58.20
N GLU A 186 36.30 15.89 -59.20
CA GLU A 186 37.23 15.86 -60.37
C GLU A 186 37.16 14.52 -61.17
N ILE A 187 37.10 14.64 -62.50
CA ILE A 187 37.26 13.65 -63.60
C ILE A 187 38.78 13.57 -63.91
N PRO A 188 39.46 12.46 -64.36
CA PRO A 188 39.30 11.67 -65.61
C PRO A 188 39.66 10.15 -65.47
N GLU A 189 39.59 9.23 -66.45
CA GLU A 189 39.77 9.22 -67.93
C GLU A 189 38.58 8.64 -68.73
#